data_AF-A0A5E4AYW8-F1
#
_entry.id   AF-A0A5E4AYW8-F1
#
_cell.length_a   1.000
_cell.length_b   1.000
_cell.length_c   1.000
_cell.angle_alpha   90.00
_cell.angle_beta   90.00
_cell.angle_gamma   90.00
#
_symmetry.space_group_name_H-M   'P 1'
#
loop_
_entity.id
_entity.type
_entity.pdbx_description
1 polymer ?
#
loop_
_entity_poly.entity_id
_entity_poly.type
_entity_poly.pdbx_seq_one_letter_code
_entity_poly.pdbx_strand_id
1 'polypeptide(L)'
;MSMMGITLLATIFVPSEMPTVRMILTTLGGGICFASITCSLTQANELLPTVIRATAFGIIGVCGSFGAAVAPLLMTLETYAEPLPWIIYAASCIFTSLVVFLLPETRNHQLPDSLQDIENGWKGSRKTELEDPSIKVTHF
;
A
#
# COMPACT_ATOMS: atom_id res chain seq x y z
N MET A 1 4.32 9.37 -0.68
CA MET A 1 5.42 8.38 -0.68
C MET A 1 6.51 8.63 -1.72
N SER A 2 6.18 9.10 -2.94
CA SER A 2 7.18 9.48 -3.96
C SER A 2 8.28 10.43 -3.46
N MET A 3 7.94 11.46 -2.68
CA MET A 3 8.91 12.41 -2.12
C MET A 3 9.97 11.76 -1.23
N MET A 4 9.59 10.75 -0.43
CA MET A 4 10.53 9.98 0.39
C MET A 4 11.52 9.19 -0.48
N GLY A 5 11.04 8.57 -1.56
CA GLY A 5 11.89 7.88 -2.53
C GLY A 5 12.90 8.82 -3.20
N ILE A 6 12.49 10.05 -3.53
CA ILE A 6 13.38 11.07 -4.11
C ILE A 6 14.45 11.51 -3.10
N THR A 7 14.08 11.73 -1.83
CA THR A 7 15.07 12.06 -0.78
C THR A 7 16.06 10.93 -0.55
N LEU A 8 15.62 9.67 -0.63
CA LEU A 8 16.48 8.48 -0.53
C LEU A 8 17.46 8.35 -1.70
N LEU A 9 17.01 8.61 -2.94
CA LEU A 9 17.91 8.66 -4.11
C LEU A 9 18.92 9.79 -4.00
N ALA A 10 18.50 10.98 -3.58
CA ALA A 10 19.39 12.12 -3.37
C ALA A 10 20.48 11.80 -2.34
N THR A 11 20.16 11.03 -1.29
CA THR A 11 21.12 10.55 -0.28
C THR A 11 22.21 9.63 -0.85
N ILE A 12 22.00 8.98 -2.00
CA ILE A 12 23.01 8.13 -2.66
C ILE A 12 24.07 8.98 -3.37
N PHE A 13 23.70 10.15 -3.89
CA PHE A 13 24.63 11.08 -4.53
C PHE A 13 25.48 11.89 -3.54
N VAL A 14 25.11 11.89 -2.25
CA VAL A 14 25.86 12.59 -1.20
C VAL A 14 27.02 11.71 -0.74
N PRO A 15 28.29 12.14 -0.92
CA PRO A 15 29.45 11.37 -0.48
C PRO A 15 29.50 11.24 1.05
N SER A 16 30.05 10.14 1.53
CA SER A 16 30.11 9.77 2.95
C SER A 16 30.86 10.80 3.84
N GLU A 17 31.63 11.69 3.23
CA GLU A 17 32.41 12.72 3.94
C GLU A 17 31.57 13.82 4.59
N MET A 18 30.27 13.91 4.27
CA MET A 18 29.35 14.88 4.88
C MET A 18 28.17 14.20 5.60
N PRO A 19 28.42 13.55 6.76
CA PRO A 19 27.39 12.78 7.47
C PRO A 19 26.21 13.64 7.94
N THR A 20 26.45 14.91 8.28
CA THR A 20 25.41 15.85 8.72
C THR A 20 24.36 16.08 7.62
N VAL A 21 24.79 16.27 6.37
CA VAL A 21 23.89 16.50 5.23
C VAL A 21 23.06 15.25 4.96
N ARG A 22 23.68 14.08 5.03
CA ARG A 22 23.03 12.77 4.87
C ARG A 22 21.95 12.54 5.94
N MET A 23 22.26 12.90 7.18
CA MET A 23 21.34 12.77 8.31
C MET A 23 20.13 13.68 8.13
N ILE A 24 20.33 14.97 7.82
CA ILE A 24 19.24 15.93 7.60
C ILE A 24 18.32 15.46 6.47
N LEU A 25 18.88 15.02 5.35
CA LEU A 25 18.10 14.56 4.20
C LEU A 25 17.27 13.31 4.54
N THR A 26 17.85 12.38 5.31
CA THR A 26 17.19 11.15 5.73
C THR A 26 16.09 11.42 6.75
N THR A 27 16.31 12.31 7.73
CA THR A 27 15.26 12.67 8.71
C THR A 27 14.12 13.46 8.07
N LEU A 28 14.41 14.35 7.11
CA LEU A 28 13.38 15.04 6.33
C LEU A 28 12.52 14.04 5.55
N GLY A 29 13.15 13.09 4.86
CA GLY A 29 12.43 12.02 4.17
C GLY A 29 11.57 11.18 5.12
N GLY A 30 12.14 10.75 6.25
CA GLY A 30 11.43 9.98 7.27
C GLY A 30 10.22 10.73 7.85
N GLY A 31 10.34 12.04 8.08
CA GLY A 31 9.22 12.89 8.51
C GLY A 31 8.08 12.95 7.49
N ILE A 32 8.40 13.13 6.21
CA ILE A 32 7.41 13.13 5.12
C ILE A 32 6.71 11.76 5.00
N CYS A 33 7.48 10.68 5.18
CA CYS A 33 6.94 9.32 5.21
C CYS A 33 5.92 9.16 6.34
N PHE A 34 6.27 9.54 7.57
CA PHE A 34 5.39 9.45 8.73
C PHE A 34 4.10 10.25 8.53
N ALA A 35 4.20 11.50 8.08
CA ALA A 35 3.04 12.35 7.79
C ALA A 35 2.11 11.72 6.73
N SER A 36 2.68 11.10 5.68
CA SER A 36 1.92 10.41 4.64
C SER A 36 1.17 9.19 5.18
N ILE A 37 1.82 8.40 6.04
CA ILE A 37 1.20 7.23 6.67
C ILE A 37 0.04 7.67 7.54
N THR A 38 0.25 8.63 8.44
CA THR A 38 -0.80 9.13 9.32
C THR A 38 -1.99 9.65 8.52
N CYS A 39 -1.77 10.41 7.45
CA CYS A 39 -2.84 10.88 6.57
C CYS A 39 -3.62 9.72 5.93
N SER A 40 -2.92 8.72 5.40
CA SER A 40 -3.54 7.52 4.81
C SER A 40 -4.34 6.72 5.83
N LEU A 41 -3.85 6.62 7.07
CA LEU A 41 -4.55 5.93 8.15
C LEU A 41 -5.79 6.68 8.62
N THR A 42 -5.74 8.01 8.69
CA THR A 42 -6.89 8.84 8.99
C THR A 42 -7.96 8.67 7.91
N GLN A 43 -7.57 8.73 6.64
CA GLN A 43 -8.47 8.49 5.52
C GLN A 43 -9.08 7.07 5.59
N ALA A 44 -8.28 6.06 5.88
CA ALA A 44 -8.78 4.69 6.07
C ALA A 44 -9.77 4.59 7.23
N ASN A 45 -9.56 5.35 8.32
CA ASN A 45 -10.49 5.37 9.45
C ASN A 45 -11.83 6.05 9.14
N GLU A 46 -11.85 6.99 8.20
CA GLU A 46 -13.08 7.65 7.74
C GLU A 46 -13.87 6.77 6.78
N LEU A 47 -13.18 6.01 5.93
CA LEU A 47 -13.84 5.15 4.93
C LEU A 47 -14.21 3.75 5.45
N LEU A 48 -13.47 3.21 6.41
CA LEU A 48 -13.65 1.83 6.87
C LEU A 48 -14.53 1.78 8.13
N PRO A 49 -15.70 1.10 8.09
CA PRO A 49 -16.47 0.84 9.30
C PRO A 49 -15.65 0.01 10.30
N THR A 50 -15.90 0.25 11.59
CA THR A 50 -15.10 -0.26 12.71
C THR A 50 -14.92 -1.78 12.72
N VAL A 51 -15.87 -2.53 12.13
CA VAL A 51 -15.90 -3.99 12.02
C VAL A 51 -14.78 -4.56 11.13
N ILE A 52 -14.48 -3.90 10.01
CA ILE A 52 -13.45 -4.39 9.06
C ILE A 52 -12.08 -3.76 9.31
N ARG A 53 -12.04 -2.65 10.05
CA ARG A 53 -10.84 -1.88 10.33
C ARG A 53 -9.75 -2.71 11.01
N ALA A 54 -10.09 -3.50 12.03
CA ALA A 54 -9.13 -4.36 12.73
C ALA A 54 -8.50 -5.41 11.80
N THR A 55 -9.31 -6.03 10.93
CA THR A 55 -8.85 -7.01 9.95
C THR A 55 -7.94 -6.37 8.90
N ALA A 56 -8.30 -5.19 8.39
CA ALA A 56 -7.47 -4.44 7.44
C ALA A 56 -6.09 -4.10 8.04
N PHE A 57 -6.06 -3.60 9.27
CA PHE A 57 -4.80 -3.37 9.99
C PHE A 57 -4.00 -4.65 10.24
N GLY A 58 -4.67 -5.78 10.51
CA GLY A 58 -4.02 -7.08 10.63
C GLY A 58 -3.31 -7.51 9.34
N ILE A 59 -3.98 -7.38 8.18
CA ILE A 59 -3.39 -7.71 6.87
C ILE A 59 -2.19 -6.81 6.57
N ILE A 60 -2.33 -5.50 6.78
CA ILE A 60 -1.21 -4.54 6.62
C ILE A 60 -0.05 -4.93 7.53
N GLY A 61 -0.33 -5.33 8.76
CA GLY A 61 0.68 -5.81 9.72
C GLY A 61 1.43 -7.03 9.21
N VAL A 62 0.73 -8.05 8.70
CA VAL A 62 1.35 -9.27 8.14
C VAL A 62 2.21 -8.93 6.91
N CYS A 63 1.72 -8.06 6.01
CA CYS A 63 2.52 -7.57 4.88
C CYS A 63 3.76 -6.79 5.34
N GLY A 64 3.64 -5.98 6.39
CA GLY A 64 4.77 -5.26 7.00
C GLY A 64 5.80 -6.20 7.60
N SER A 65 5.37 -7.26 8.31
CA SER A 65 6.25 -8.30 8.83
C SER A 65 6.99 -9.05 7.73
N PHE A 66 6.34 -9.31 6.59
CA PHE A 66 7.01 -9.89 5.42
C PHE A 66 8.12 -8.96 4.90
N GLY A 67 7.85 -7.66 4.80
CA GLY A 67 8.88 -6.67 4.45
C GLY A 67 10.05 -6.66 5.44
N ALA A 68 9.77 -6.73 6.73
CA ALA A 68 10.79 -6.80 7.77
C ALA A 68 11.63 -8.09 7.71
N ALA A 69 11.03 -9.22 7.32
CA ALA A 69 11.75 -10.48 7.10
C ALA A 69 12.67 -10.42 5.85
N VAL A 70 12.27 -9.65 4.84
CA VAL A 70 13.07 -9.42 3.61
C VAL A 70 14.22 -8.42 3.84
N ALA A 71 14.09 -7.50 4.81
CA ALA A 71 15.12 -6.49 5.11
C ALA A 71 16.55 -7.06 5.34
N PRO A 72 16.78 -8.08 6.19
CA PRO A 72 18.12 -8.65 6.38
C PRO A 72 18.65 -9.37 5.13
N LEU A 73 17.78 -9.93 4.28
CA LEU A 73 18.18 -10.53 3.00
C LEU A 73 18.72 -9.47 2.02
N LEU A 74 18.16 -8.24 2.06
CA LEU A 74 18.69 -7.13 1.27
C LEU A 74 20.00 -6.59 1.84
N MET A 75 20.16 -6.57 3.18
CA MET A 75 21.42 -6.17 3.81
C MET A 75 22.55 -7.16 3.57
N THR A 76 22.28 -8.48 3.51
CA THR A 76 23.33 -9.44 3.13
C THR A 76 23.77 -9.28 1.67
N LEU A 77 22.93 -8.70 0.82
CA LEU A 77 23.29 -8.38 -0.57
C LEU A 77 24.21 -7.15 -0.67
N GLU A 78 24.20 -6.26 0.33
CA GLU A 78 25.10 -5.11 0.45
C GLU A 78 26.58 -5.52 0.44
N THR A 79 26.90 -6.71 0.98
CA THR A 79 28.27 -7.23 1.03
C THR A 79 28.89 -7.43 -0.36
N TYR A 80 28.06 -7.58 -1.40
CA TYR A 80 28.52 -7.67 -2.79
C TYR A 80 28.58 -6.30 -3.48
N ALA A 81 27.71 -5.36 -3.11
CA ALA A 81 27.67 -4.00 -3.66
C ALA A 81 27.00 -3.01 -2.67
N GLU A 82 27.79 -2.07 -2.13
CA GLU A 82 27.36 -1.04 -1.16
C GLU A 82 26.11 -0.21 -1.54
N PRO A 83 25.95 0.29 -2.79
CA PRO A 83 24.80 1.15 -3.11
C PRO A 83 23.52 0.36 -3.44
N LEU A 84 23.63 -0.96 -3.64
CA LEU A 84 22.56 -1.79 -4.15
C LEU A 84 21.29 -1.81 -3.27
N PRO A 85 21.36 -2.03 -1.94
CA PRO A 85 20.17 -2.05 -1.10
C PRO A 85 19.45 -0.69 -1.11
N TRP A 86 20.18 0.42 -1.07
CA TRP A 86 19.62 1.77 -1.08
C TRP A 86 18.82 2.06 -2.36
N ILE A 87 19.34 1.63 -3.52
CA ILE A 87 18.63 1.76 -4.81
C ILE A 87 17.34 0.92 -4.80
N ILE A 88 17.40 -0.32 -4.29
CA ILE A 88 16.24 -1.21 -4.21
C ILE A 88 15.15 -0.59 -3.32
N TYR A 89 15.52 -0.05 -2.16
CA TYR A 89 14.57 0.63 -1.28
C TYR A 89 13.92 1.83 -1.97
N ALA A 90 14.70 2.70 -2.60
CA ALA A 90 14.15 3.87 -3.27
C ALA A 90 13.24 3.50 -4.46
N ALA A 91 13.64 2.51 -5.27
CA ALA A 91 12.85 2.00 -6.38
C ALA A 91 11.52 1.41 -5.89
N SER A 92 11.53 0.67 -4.77
CA SER A 92 10.32 0.09 -4.18
C SER A 92 9.32 1.18 -3.72
N CYS A 93 9.81 2.30 -3.17
CA CYS A 93 8.99 3.44 -2.80
C CYS A 93 8.35 4.11 -4.02
N ILE A 94 9.11 4.29 -5.10
CA ILE A 94 8.61 4.89 -6.35
C ILE A 94 7.56 3.95 -6.98
N PHE A 95 7.85 2.66 -7.06
CA PHE A 95 6.92 1.67 -7.60
C PHE A 95 5.60 1.64 -6.81
N THR A 96 5.68 1.62 -5.48
CA THR A 96 4.50 1.68 -4.61
C THR A 96 3.72 2.97 -4.86
N SER A 97 4.40 4.10 -4.98
CA SER A 97 3.74 5.37 -5.27
C SER A 97 3.05 5.36 -6.64
N LEU A 98 3.65 4.76 -7.66
CA LEU A 98 3.05 4.62 -8.99
C LEU A 98 1.80 3.74 -8.95
N VAL A 99 1.85 2.63 -8.23
CA VAL A 99 0.68 1.74 -8.04
C VAL A 99 -0.44 2.48 -7.31
N VAL A 100 -0.11 3.30 -6.30
CA VAL A 100 -1.09 4.15 -5.59
C VAL A 100 -1.67 5.23 -6.51
N PHE A 101 -0.86 5.85 -7.37
CA PHE A 101 -1.35 6.78 -8.39
C PHE A 101 -2.23 6.10 -9.45
N LEU A 102 -2.01 4.81 -9.71
CA LEU A 102 -2.82 4.01 -10.63
C LEU A 102 -4.12 3.52 -9.99
N LEU A 103 -4.21 3.55 -8.65
CA LEU A 103 -5.46 3.34 -7.96
C LEU A 103 -6.40 4.50 -8.34
N PRO A 104 -7.52 4.23 -9.02
CA PRO A 104 -8.42 5.28 -9.47
C PRO A 104 -8.84 6.09 -8.26
N GLU A 105 -8.54 7.38 -8.32
CA GLU A 105 -8.79 8.37 -7.28
C GLU A 105 -10.17 8.11 -6.66
N THR A 106 -10.21 7.63 -5.41
CA THR A 106 -11.41 7.29 -4.62
C THR A 106 -12.24 8.53 -4.24
N ARG A 107 -12.10 9.62 -5.00
CA ARG A 107 -12.60 10.95 -4.69
C ARG A 107 -14.00 11.23 -5.27
N ASN A 108 -14.54 10.38 -6.14
CA ASN A 108 -15.79 10.67 -6.85
C ASN A 108 -16.89 9.60 -6.77
N HIS A 109 -16.75 8.58 -5.92
CA HIS A 109 -17.86 7.68 -5.61
C HIS A 109 -18.28 7.89 -4.15
N GLN A 110 -19.56 8.21 -3.94
CA GLN A 110 -20.18 8.16 -2.62
C GLN A 110 -19.95 6.77 -2.04
N LEU A 111 -19.36 6.70 -0.84
CA LEU A 111 -19.30 5.46 -0.09
C LEU A 111 -20.74 4.96 0.06
N PRO A 112 -21.03 3.68 -0.25
CA PRO A 112 -22.32 3.11 0.10
C PRO A 112 -22.48 3.23 1.62
N ASP A 113 -23.47 4.01 2.05
CA ASP A 113 -23.68 4.47 3.43
C ASP A 113 -23.98 3.33 4.44
N SER A 114 -24.00 2.07 4.02
CA SER A 114 -24.25 0.94 4.92
C SER A 114 -23.77 -0.40 4.35
N LEU A 115 -23.26 -1.27 5.23
CA LEU A 115 -23.01 -2.69 4.93
C LEU A 115 -24.25 -3.41 4.37
N GLN A 116 -25.45 -2.88 4.61
CA GLN A 116 -26.70 -3.39 4.05
C GLN A 116 -26.72 -3.34 2.52
N ASP A 117 -26.12 -2.31 1.89
CA ASP A 117 -26.13 -2.17 0.43
C ASP A 117 -25.16 -3.14 -0.26
N ILE A 118 -24.04 -3.44 0.41
CA ILE A 118 -23.06 -4.43 -0.04
C ILE A 118 -23.64 -5.85 0.08
N GLU A 119 -24.35 -6.13 1.19
CA GLU A 119 -25.00 -7.43 1.39
C GLU A 119 -26.20 -7.64 0.45
N ASN A 120 -26.96 -6.59 0.16
CA ASN A 120 -28.08 -6.64 -0.80
C ASN A 120 -27.59 -6.85 -2.24
N GLY A 121 -26.50 -6.21 -2.65
CA GLY A 121 -25.87 -6.46 -3.94
C GLY A 121 -25.32 -7.89 -4.08
N TRP A 122 -24.74 -8.43 -3.01
CA TRP A 122 -24.21 -9.80 -3.00
C TRP A 122 -25.32 -10.87 -2.96
N LYS A 123 -26.41 -10.62 -2.25
CA LYS A 123 -27.63 -11.47 -2.28
C LYS A 123 -28.35 -11.39 -3.63
N GLY A 124 -28.33 -10.23 -4.29
CA GLY A 124 -28.87 -10.03 -5.64
C GLY A 124 -28.15 -10.91 -6.66
N SER A 125 -26.81 -10.83 -6.73
CA SER A 125 -26.01 -11.68 -7.64
C SER A 125 -26.19 -13.17 -7.39
N ARG A 126 -26.31 -13.60 -6.12
CA ARG A 126 -26.49 -15.02 -5.81
C ARG A 126 -27.88 -15.56 -6.15
N LYS A 127 -28.92 -14.71 -6.17
CA LYS A 127 -30.26 -15.11 -6.61
C LYS A 127 -30.33 -15.27 -8.13
N THR A 128 -29.68 -14.36 -8.88
CA THR A 128 -29.63 -14.46 -10.35
C THR A 128 -28.84 -15.68 -10.83
N GLU A 129 -27.83 -16.13 -10.07
CA GLU A 129 -27.06 -17.36 -10.38
C GLU A 129 -27.79 -18.66 -9.98
N LEU A 130 -28.72 -18.60 -9.01
CA LEU A 130 -29.52 -19.75 -8.57
C LEU A 130 -30.81 -19.97 -9.39
N GLU A 131 -31.31 -18.95 -10.09
CA GLU A 131 -32.45 -19.07 -11.02
C GLU A 131 -32.06 -19.49 -12.45
N ASP A 132 -30.76 -19.53 -12.79
CA ASP A 132 -30.25 -19.88 -14.13
C ASP A 132 -29.45 -21.22 -14.26
N PRO A 133 -29.69 -22.28 -13.44
CA PRO A 133 -29.32 -23.65 -13.84
C PRO A 133 -30.51 -24.52 -14.31
N SER A 134 -31.77 -24.04 -14.22
CA SER A 134 -32.95 -24.91 -14.34
C SER A 134 -33.88 -24.65 -15.53
N ILE A 135 -33.58 -23.71 -16.44
CA ILE A 135 -34.40 -23.48 -17.66
C ILE A 135 -33.54 -23.54 -18.95
N LYS A 136 -32.71 -24.58 -19.09
CA LYS A 136 -32.30 -25.10 -20.41
C LYS A 136 -32.19 -26.62 -20.37
N VAL A 137 -33.34 -27.29 -20.22
CA VAL A 137 -33.48 -28.66 -20.69
C VAL A 137 -34.54 -28.66 -21.78
N THR A 138 -34.05 -28.70 -23.01
CA THR A 138 -34.78 -29.07 -24.22
C THR A 138 -35.42 -30.45 -24.07
N HIS A 139 -36.75 -30.51 -24.20
CA HIS A 139 -37.56 -31.58 -24.80
C HIS A 139 -39.02 -31.06 -24.73
N PHE A 140 -39.77 -30.81 -25.81
CA PHE A 140 -39.90 -31.43 -27.12
C PHE A 140 -40.23 -30.38 -28.18
#